data_AF-A0A1S7LL87-F1
#
_entry.id   AF-A0A1S7LL87-F1
#
_cell.length_a   1.000
_cell.length_b   1.000
_cell.length_c   1.000
_cell.angle_alpha   90.00
_cell.angle_beta   90.00
_cell.angle_gamma   90.00
#
_symmetry.space_group_name_H-M   'P 1'
#
loop_
_entity.id
_entity.type
_entity.pdbx_description
1 polymer ?
#
loop_
_entity_poly.entity_id
_entity_poly.type
_entity_poly.pdbx_seq_one_letter_code
_entity_poly.pdbx_strand_id
1 'polypeptide(L)'
;MLEADSYWQGRQHILELLIKYTLIDSYDKFRKARTPYPFVSRQSLRPGSVIASKEYKLHNSALVVMMADSMPAKLRKHFRCREGNRVLKKNIAAVAPDLPGLDSYDSAAREIHHPQFDDLMKMLLPLDFALLVQHENEDNKFKLTNFHVKIERLMDMALRTMGQHLNYLERGLYEQGETFIDQFERKFFEYFNYYHNAAGRRSASSLAAQVLAMESQEATIFSSSQQDRRLTLLSSFNDSNDISIEQYVLLSLDSDEYKRLRDWSKEHDIDFRNHYLIHPQSTHPTVVMKVKYKHTEAAMPIDSNEVRELNIRERWIRLVEEAIVPLHPDATSCIGYPVAYKKDPYETEEPLTFR
;
A
#
# COMPACT_ATOMS: atom_id res chain seq x y z
N MET A 1 -13.06 11.67 29.06
CA MET A 1 -13.57 11.17 27.78
C MET A 1 -12.35 10.96 26.90
N LEU A 2 -11.96 9.71 26.69
CA LEU A 2 -11.04 9.38 25.60
C LEU A 2 -11.85 9.63 24.32
N GLU A 3 -11.38 10.50 23.42
CA GLU A 3 -12.00 10.64 22.11
C GLU A 3 -12.10 9.26 21.47
N ALA A 4 -13.21 8.96 20.81
CA ALA A 4 -13.30 7.75 20.00
C ALA A 4 -12.19 7.84 18.93
N ASP A 5 -11.31 6.84 18.88
CA ASP A 5 -10.21 6.84 17.92
C ASP A 5 -10.79 6.83 16.51
N SER A 6 -10.45 7.86 15.73
CA SER A 6 -10.91 7.88 14.35
C SER A 6 -10.15 6.83 13.53
N TYR A 7 -10.84 6.19 12.59
CA TYR A 7 -10.24 5.28 11.62
C TYR A 7 -9.00 5.90 10.93
N TRP A 8 -9.06 7.20 10.59
CA TRP A 8 -7.98 7.90 9.92
C TRP A 8 -6.72 8.09 10.77
N GLN A 9 -6.86 8.31 12.09
CA GLN A 9 -5.72 8.35 13.01
C GLN A 9 -5.04 6.99 13.11
N GLY A 10 -5.82 5.91 13.25
CA GLY A 10 -5.27 4.55 13.27
C GLY A 10 -4.61 4.16 11.94
N ARG A 11 -5.20 4.55 10.81
CA ARG A 11 -4.61 4.36 9.48
C ARG A 11 -3.26 5.07 9.36
N GLN A 12 -3.17 6.31 9.84
CA GLN A 12 -1.94 7.09 9.82
C GLN A 12 -0.85 6.47 10.69
N HIS A 13 -1.19 6.00 11.90
CA HIS A 13 -0.26 5.27 12.78
C HIS A 13 0.32 4.03 12.11
N ILE A 14 -0.54 3.20 11.49
CA ILE A 14 -0.10 1.99 10.76
C ILE A 14 0.76 2.37 9.53
N LEU A 15 0.40 3.44 8.82
CA LEU A 15 1.19 3.93 7.69
C LEU A 15 2.61 4.30 8.12
N GLU A 16 2.77 5.09 9.18
CA GLU A 16 4.07 5.52 9.70
C GLU A 16 4.92 4.34 10.13
N LEU A 17 4.31 3.39 10.87
CA LEU A 17 4.95 2.14 11.25
C LEU A 17 5.42 1.35 10.02
N LEU A 18 4.58 1.25 8.98
CA LEU A 18 4.91 0.48 7.79
C LEU A 18 5.91 1.19 6.86
N ILE A 19 5.91 2.53 6.79
CA ILE A 19 6.98 3.28 6.11
C ILE A 19 8.31 2.96 6.79
N LYS A 20 8.35 3.05 8.13
CA LYS A 20 9.54 2.70 8.90
C LYS A 20 9.97 1.26 8.64
N TYR A 21 9.07 0.30 8.83
CA TYR A 21 9.39 -1.13 8.74
C TYR A 21 9.74 -1.58 7.31
N THR A 22 8.92 -1.23 6.31
CA THR A 22 9.06 -1.75 4.94
C THR A 22 10.08 -0.98 4.13
N LEU A 23 10.24 0.34 4.34
CA LEU A 23 11.14 1.17 3.54
C LEU A 23 12.43 1.48 4.30
N ILE A 24 12.35 2.16 5.44
CA ILE A 24 13.53 2.71 6.15
C ILE A 24 14.37 1.59 6.76
N ASP A 25 13.77 0.68 7.52
CA ASP A 25 14.48 -0.43 8.15
C ASP A 25 15.04 -1.40 7.09
N SER A 26 14.35 -1.57 5.97
CA SER A 26 14.88 -2.30 4.80
C SER A 26 16.14 -1.61 4.26
N TYR A 27 16.09 -0.30 4.03
CA TYR A 27 17.25 0.47 3.60
C TYR A 27 18.43 0.30 4.55
N ASP A 28 18.17 0.31 5.86
CA ASP A 28 19.19 0.06 6.87
C ASP A 28 19.76 -1.36 6.83
N LYS A 29 18.94 -2.38 6.53
CA LYS A 29 19.44 -3.74 6.32
C LYS A 29 20.42 -3.80 5.14
N PHE A 30 20.11 -3.15 4.02
CA PHE A 30 21.01 -3.04 2.87
C PHE A 30 22.33 -2.33 3.21
N ARG A 31 22.24 -1.18 3.90
CA ARG A 31 23.42 -0.43 4.34
C ARG A 31 24.29 -1.23 5.30
N LYS A 32 23.71 -1.89 6.31
CA LYS A 32 24.42 -2.76 7.26
C LYS A 32 25.09 -3.94 6.55
N ALA A 33 24.43 -4.51 5.54
CA ALA A 33 24.98 -5.56 4.69
C ALA A 33 25.95 -5.04 3.61
N ARG A 34 26.25 -3.73 3.59
CA ARG A 34 27.12 -3.07 2.58
C ARG A 34 26.73 -3.40 1.14
N THR A 35 25.43 -3.56 0.90
CA THR A 35 24.87 -3.84 -0.43
C THR A 35 24.09 -2.61 -0.91
N PRO A 36 24.23 -2.17 -2.17
CA PRO A 36 23.45 -1.05 -2.68
C PRO A 36 21.95 -1.30 -2.56
N TYR A 37 21.20 -0.28 -2.11
CA TYR A 37 19.75 -0.38 -2.08
C TYR A 37 19.18 -0.34 -3.50
N PRO A 38 18.32 -1.29 -3.88
CA PRO A 38 17.70 -1.35 -5.20
C PRO A 38 16.53 -0.34 -5.31
N PHE A 39 16.85 0.95 -5.45
CA PHE A 39 15.82 1.98 -5.67
C PHE A 39 14.92 1.66 -6.86
N VAL A 40 13.63 1.98 -6.75
CA VAL A 40 12.71 1.87 -7.89
C VAL A 40 13.05 2.95 -8.91
N SER A 41 12.91 2.66 -10.20
CA SER A 41 13.15 3.68 -11.23
C SER A 41 12.00 4.70 -11.20
N ARG A 42 12.30 5.98 -11.45
CA ARG A 42 11.28 7.03 -11.54
C ARG A 42 10.25 6.76 -12.63
N GLN A 43 10.69 6.19 -13.74
CA GLN A 43 9.82 5.77 -14.84
C GLN A 43 8.78 4.74 -14.40
N SER A 44 9.12 3.87 -13.44
CA SER A 44 8.18 2.87 -12.91
C SER A 44 7.04 3.46 -12.07
N LEU A 45 7.11 4.76 -11.74
CA LEU A 45 6.01 5.51 -11.11
C LEU A 45 4.96 5.95 -12.14
N ARG A 46 5.26 5.89 -13.44
CA ARG A 46 4.26 6.20 -14.47
C ARG A 46 3.21 5.08 -14.53
N PRO A 47 1.92 5.43 -14.69
CA PRO A 47 0.84 4.48 -14.98
C PRO A 47 1.24 3.39 -15.98
N GLY A 48 1.04 2.13 -15.57
CA GLY A 48 1.30 0.95 -16.39
C GLY A 48 2.74 0.79 -16.89
N SER A 49 3.71 1.42 -16.20
CA SER A 49 5.16 1.27 -16.44
C SER A 49 5.86 0.44 -15.35
N VAL A 50 5.08 -0.19 -14.46
CA VAL A 50 5.61 -1.11 -13.45
C VAL A 50 6.20 -2.32 -14.17
N ILE A 51 7.41 -2.72 -13.77
CA ILE A 51 8.14 -3.85 -14.36
C ILE A 51 8.38 -4.95 -13.32
N ALA A 52 8.50 -6.18 -13.79
CA ALA A 52 8.94 -7.29 -12.96
C ALA A 52 10.35 -7.01 -12.39
N SER A 53 10.58 -7.49 -11.17
CA SER A 53 11.90 -7.46 -10.55
C SER A 53 12.12 -8.72 -9.73
N LYS A 54 13.39 -9.06 -9.49
CA LYS A 54 13.76 -10.17 -8.61
C LYS A 54 13.35 -9.88 -7.17
N GLU A 55 13.33 -10.92 -6.34
CA GLU A 55 13.15 -10.78 -4.90
C GLU A 55 14.43 -10.29 -4.22
N TYR A 56 14.24 -9.38 -3.27
CA TYR A 56 15.29 -8.77 -2.49
C TYR A 56 15.13 -9.17 -1.02
N LYS A 57 15.90 -10.17 -0.58
CA LYS A 57 15.78 -10.79 0.74
C LYS A 57 15.91 -9.81 1.93
N LEU A 58 16.68 -8.73 1.75
CA LEU A 58 16.88 -7.71 2.77
C LEU A 58 15.72 -6.70 2.85
N HIS A 59 14.79 -6.74 1.89
CA HIS A 59 13.59 -5.91 1.92
C HIS A 59 12.51 -6.60 2.75
N ASN A 60 11.95 -5.87 3.70
CA ASN A 60 10.80 -6.30 4.48
C ASN A 60 9.53 -6.31 3.62
N SER A 61 8.58 -7.16 3.96
CA SER A 61 7.28 -7.22 3.29
C SER A 61 6.17 -7.12 4.32
N ALA A 62 5.00 -6.65 3.91
CA ALA A 62 3.86 -6.47 4.77
C ALA A 62 2.57 -6.71 3.99
N LEU A 63 1.57 -7.28 4.67
CA LEU A 63 0.19 -7.27 4.21
C LEU A 63 -0.70 -7.03 5.43
N VAL A 64 -1.36 -5.89 5.47
CA VAL A 64 -2.22 -5.49 6.59
C VAL A 64 -3.54 -5.01 6.02
N VAL A 65 -4.64 -5.47 6.58
CA VAL A 65 -5.99 -4.99 6.28
C VAL A 65 -6.46 -4.26 7.51
N MET A 66 -6.69 -2.96 7.40
CA MET A 66 -7.36 -2.17 8.43
C MET A 66 -8.78 -1.89 7.96
N MET A 67 -9.77 -2.31 8.74
CA MET A 67 -11.18 -2.02 8.48
C MET A 67 -11.60 -0.82 9.34
N ALA A 68 -12.47 0.06 8.85
CA ALA A 68 -13.11 1.08 9.68
C ALA A 68 -14.06 0.45 10.70
N ASP A 69 -14.74 -0.63 10.31
CA ASP A 69 -15.68 -1.38 11.15
C ASP A 69 -15.27 -2.85 11.33
N SER A 70 -16.02 -3.61 12.13
CA SER A 70 -15.86 -5.05 12.22
C SER A 70 -16.19 -5.74 10.89
N MET A 71 -15.35 -6.69 10.46
CA MET A 71 -15.55 -7.43 9.22
C MET A 71 -16.91 -8.15 9.17
N PRO A 72 -17.77 -7.84 8.17
CA PRO A 72 -19.07 -8.49 8.01
C PRO A 72 -18.97 -10.00 7.80
N ALA A 73 -19.97 -10.74 8.29
CA ALA A 73 -20.02 -12.20 8.16
C ALA A 73 -19.97 -12.67 6.70
N LYS A 74 -20.61 -11.94 5.78
CA LYS A 74 -20.61 -12.25 4.33
C LYS A 74 -19.21 -12.24 3.70
N LEU A 75 -18.27 -11.48 4.27
CA LEU A 75 -16.91 -11.36 3.79
C LEU A 75 -15.96 -12.44 4.32
N ARG A 76 -16.36 -13.20 5.35
CA ARG A 76 -15.52 -14.26 5.94
C ARG A 76 -15.19 -15.41 4.98
N LYS A 77 -15.95 -15.54 3.87
CA LYS A 77 -15.62 -16.48 2.79
C LYS A 77 -14.41 -16.02 1.95
N HIS A 78 -14.14 -14.72 1.93
CA HIS A 78 -13.01 -14.11 1.24
C HIS A 78 -11.82 -13.85 2.18
N PHE A 79 -12.11 -13.59 3.45
CA PHE A 79 -11.12 -13.35 4.49
C PHE A 79 -11.23 -14.43 5.56
N ARG A 80 -10.25 -15.34 5.60
CA ARG A 80 -10.28 -16.49 6.49
C ARG A 80 -9.85 -16.12 7.91
N CYS A 81 -10.76 -15.48 8.65
CA CYS A 81 -10.57 -15.06 10.04
C CYS A 81 -11.11 -16.14 11.00
N ARG A 82 -10.29 -17.15 11.34
CA ARG A 82 -10.67 -18.24 12.26
C ARG A 82 -10.28 -17.92 13.70
N GLU A 83 -10.89 -18.63 14.65
CA GLU A 83 -10.53 -18.52 16.07
C GLU A 83 -9.06 -18.85 16.33
N GLY A 84 -8.51 -19.85 15.62
CA GLY A 84 -7.08 -20.21 15.67
C GLY A 84 -6.14 -19.16 15.07
N ASN A 85 -6.68 -18.16 14.36
CA ASN A 85 -5.93 -17.04 13.80
C ASN A 85 -6.07 -15.76 14.64
N ARG A 86 -6.80 -15.80 15.77
CA ARG A 86 -6.86 -14.64 16.66
C ARG A 86 -5.51 -14.41 17.33
N VAL A 87 -5.16 -13.15 17.51
CA VAL A 87 -3.89 -12.72 18.10
C VAL A 87 -3.92 -13.01 19.59
N LEU A 88 -3.65 -14.28 19.94
CA LEU A 88 -3.57 -14.82 21.29
C LEU A 88 -2.24 -15.57 21.41
N LYS A 89 -1.55 -15.48 22.55
CA LYS A 89 -0.26 -16.15 22.77
C LYS A 89 -0.28 -17.62 22.34
N LYS A 90 -1.30 -18.38 22.77
CA LYS A 90 -1.46 -19.81 22.43
C LYS A 90 -1.58 -20.07 20.92
N ASN A 91 -2.25 -19.18 20.19
CA ASN A 91 -2.47 -19.34 18.76
C ASN A 91 -1.19 -19.00 17.98
N ILE A 92 -0.51 -17.92 18.37
CA ILE A 92 0.78 -17.54 17.80
C ILE A 92 1.81 -18.66 18.04
N ALA A 93 1.88 -19.19 19.27
CA ALA A 93 2.78 -20.29 19.63
C ALA A 93 2.50 -21.57 18.82
N ALA A 94 1.24 -21.84 18.48
CA ALA A 94 0.88 -23.00 17.67
C ALA A 94 1.34 -22.88 16.20
N VAL A 95 1.45 -21.66 15.67
CA VAL A 95 1.86 -21.41 14.27
C VAL A 95 3.37 -21.16 14.18
N ALA A 96 3.94 -20.44 15.14
CA ALA A 96 5.34 -20.02 15.17
C ALA A 96 5.86 -20.07 16.62
N PRO A 97 6.17 -21.27 17.15
CA PRO A 97 6.64 -21.42 18.54
C PRO A 97 7.97 -20.71 18.79
N ASP A 98 8.84 -20.64 17.78
CA ASP A 98 10.17 -20.05 17.87
C ASP A 98 10.20 -18.55 17.53
N LEU A 99 9.04 -17.88 17.52
CA LEU A 99 8.93 -16.47 17.15
C LEU A 99 9.61 -15.58 18.21
N PRO A 100 10.66 -14.80 17.84
CA PRO A 100 11.36 -13.95 18.80
C PRO A 100 10.42 -12.93 19.46
N GLY A 101 10.45 -12.85 20.78
CA GLY A 101 9.62 -11.92 21.56
C GLY A 101 8.29 -12.50 22.06
N LEU A 102 7.91 -13.72 21.66
CA LEU A 102 6.65 -14.35 22.08
C LEU A 102 6.54 -14.57 23.60
N ASP A 103 7.66 -14.80 24.28
CA ASP A 103 7.68 -14.97 25.73
C ASP A 103 7.16 -13.71 26.45
N SER A 104 7.49 -12.54 25.92
CA SER A 104 7.09 -11.22 26.42
C SER A 104 5.74 -10.74 25.88
N TYR A 105 4.96 -11.61 25.21
CA TYR A 105 3.65 -11.24 24.66
C TYR A 105 2.71 -10.70 25.74
N ASP A 106 2.14 -9.53 25.47
CA ASP A 106 1.06 -8.92 26.22
C ASP A 106 -0.20 -8.81 25.34
N SER A 107 -1.34 -9.26 25.88
CA SER A 107 -2.64 -9.16 25.21
C SER A 107 -3.15 -7.72 25.07
N ALA A 108 -2.72 -6.80 25.94
CA ALA A 108 -3.06 -5.38 25.86
C ALA A 108 -2.36 -4.70 24.67
N ALA A 109 -1.19 -5.20 24.26
CA ALA A 109 -0.44 -4.71 23.10
C ALA A 109 -1.18 -4.85 21.76
N ARG A 110 -2.35 -5.51 21.73
CA ARG A 110 -3.21 -5.56 20.54
C ARG A 110 -3.89 -4.23 20.25
N GLU A 111 -4.08 -3.36 21.24
CA GLU A 111 -4.73 -2.06 21.06
C GLU A 111 -3.79 -1.08 20.34
N ILE A 112 -4.29 -0.37 19.32
CA ILE A 112 -3.45 0.42 18.40
C ILE A 112 -2.61 1.51 19.09
N HIS A 113 -3.11 2.10 20.18
CA HIS A 113 -2.40 3.12 20.95
C HIS A 113 -1.58 2.56 22.11
N HIS A 114 -1.50 1.24 22.26
CA HIS A 114 -0.66 0.64 23.28
C HIS A 114 0.82 0.85 22.93
N PRO A 115 1.70 1.22 23.89
CA PRO A 115 3.12 1.48 23.60
C PRO A 115 3.87 0.31 22.92
N GLN A 116 3.40 -0.92 23.12
CA GLN A 116 3.97 -2.14 22.53
C GLN A 116 3.26 -2.61 21.25
N PHE A 117 2.27 -1.88 20.74
CA PHE A 117 1.53 -2.25 19.52
C PHE A 117 2.47 -2.41 18.33
N ASP A 118 3.38 -1.46 18.17
CA ASP A 118 4.34 -1.44 17.07
C ASP A 118 5.26 -2.67 17.09
N ASP A 119 5.70 -3.07 18.28
CA ASP A 119 6.57 -4.22 18.46
C ASP A 119 5.82 -5.52 18.20
N LEU A 120 4.56 -5.62 18.66
CA LEU A 120 3.68 -6.74 18.35
C LEU A 120 3.45 -6.87 16.82
N MET A 121 3.19 -5.75 16.14
CA MET A 121 3.06 -5.73 14.69
C MET A 121 4.34 -6.19 14.00
N LYS A 122 5.51 -5.62 14.36
CA LYS A 122 6.80 -6.01 13.77
C LYS A 122 7.14 -7.48 14.02
N MET A 123 6.75 -8.04 15.16
CA MET A 123 6.91 -9.46 15.48
C MET A 123 6.05 -10.34 14.55
N LEU A 124 4.83 -9.91 14.20
CA LEU A 124 3.88 -10.71 13.43
C LEU A 124 3.95 -10.48 11.91
N LEU A 125 4.41 -9.32 11.44
CA LEU A 125 4.54 -8.99 10.01
C LEU A 125 5.39 -9.98 9.18
N PRO A 126 6.45 -10.62 9.71
CA PRO A 126 7.20 -11.66 9.01
C PRO A 126 6.42 -12.95 8.75
N LEU A 127 5.34 -13.22 9.50
CA LEU A 127 4.53 -14.42 9.29
C LEU A 127 3.79 -14.35 7.94
N ASP A 128 3.43 -15.52 7.41
CA ASP A 128 2.68 -15.59 6.16
C ASP A 128 1.28 -14.97 6.27
N PHE A 129 0.78 -14.46 5.14
CA PHE A 129 -0.52 -13.82 4.95
C PHE A 129 -0.72 -12.49 5.69
N ALA A 130 -1.98 -12.05 5.80
CA ALA A 130 -2.31 -10.70 6.25
C ALA A 130 -2.48 -10.61 7.78
N LEU A 131 -2.19 -9.44 8.31
CA LEU A 131 -2.67 -8.98 9.61
C LEU A 131 -4.01 -8.26 9.43
N LEU A 132 -4.92 -8.40 10.39
CA LEU A 132 -6.21 -7.71 10.39
C LEU A 132 -6.32 -6.80 11.62
N VAL A 133 -6.52 -5.51 11.35
CA VAL A 133 -6.83 -4.49 12.36
C VAL A 133 -8.27 -4.03 12.15
N GLN A 134 -9.07 -4.06 13.21
CA GLN A 134 -10.47 -3.66 13.20
C GLN A 134 -10.97 -3.44 14.63
N HIS A 135 -12.21 -2.98 14.79
CA HIS A 135 -12.86 -2.99 16.10
C HIS A 135 -13.10 -4.43 16.62
N GLU A 136 -12.84 -4.64 17.91
CA GLU A 136 -13.21 -5.87 18.62
C GLU A 136 -14.36 -5.53 19.58
N ASN A 137 -15.60 -5.94 19.22
CA ASN A 137 -16.84 -5.69 19.98
C ASN A 137 -17.23 -4.19 20.10
N GLU A 138 -18.13 -3.86 21.04
CA GLU A 138 -18.71 -2.52 21.28
C GLU A 138 -17.72 -1.51 21.89
N ASP A 139 -16.49 -1.91 22.21
CA ASP A 139 -15.50 -1.06 22.89
C ASP A 139 -14.95 0.08 21.99
N ASN A 140 -15.36 0.16 20.72
CA ASN A 140 -14.98 1.18 19.73
C ASN A 140 -13.47 1.48 19.63
N LYS A 141 -12.62 0.50 19.99
CA LYS A 141 -11.16 0.59 19.90
C LYS A 141 -10.62 -0.28 18.78
N PHE A 142 -9.68 0.24 17.99
CA PHE A 142 -8.99 -0.56 16.98
C PHE A 142 -7.99 -1.51 17.65
N LYS A 143 -8.07 -2.79 17.27
CA LYS A 143 -7.16 -3.83 17.75
C LYS A 143 -6.63 -4.67 16.60
N LEU A 144 -5.41 -5.17 16.75
CA LEU A 144 -4.88 -6.26 15.95
C LEU A 144 -5.61 -7.55 16.36
N THR A 145 -6.66 -7.91 15.63
CA THR A 145 -7.59 -9.00 16.00
C THR A 145 -7.10 -10.35 15.51
N ASN A 146 -6.58 -10.41 14.28
CA ASN A 146 -6.16 -11.65 13.64
C ASN A 146 -4.79 -11.51 12.97
N PHE A 147 -4.05 -12.60 12.97
CA PHE A 147 -2.82 -12.79 12.22
C PHE A 147 -3.01 -13.95 11.24
N HIS A 148 -2.19 -14.01 10.19
CA HIS A 148 -2.22 -15.09 9.20
C HIS A 148 -3.60 -15.22 8.49
N VAL A 149 -4.25 -14.08 8.24
CA VAL A 149 -5.54 -14.01 7.55
C VAL A 149 -5.33 -14.25 6.06
N LYS A 150 -5.84 -15.38 5.56
CA LYS A 150 -5.80 -15.71 4.13
C LYS A 150 -6.88 -14.94 3.38
N ILE A 151 -6.49 -14.31 2.28
CA ILE A 151 -7.42 -13.70 1.33
C ILE A 151 -7.62 -14.71 0.20
N GLU A 152 -8.79 -15.34 0.17
CA GLU A 152 -9.14 -16.43 -0.73
C GLU A 152 -10.26 -15.97 -1.70
N ARG A 153 -9.89 -15.72 -2.95
CA ARG A 153 -10.83 -15.48 -4.06
C ARG A 153 -10.18 -15.95 -5.38
N LEU A 154 -10.96 -16.60 -6.24
CA LEU A 154 -10.49 -17.00 -7.56
C LEU A 154 -10.29 -15.76 -8.44
N MET A 155 -9.21 -15.73 -9.21
CA MET A 155 -8.90 -14.61 -10.11
C MET A 155 -10.00 -14.42 -11.15
N ASP A 156 -10.51 -15.50 -11.74
CA ASP A 156 -11.60 -15.43 -12.73
C ASP A 156 -12.87 -14.79 -12.17
N MET A 157 -13.16 -15.03 -10.89
CA MET A 157 -14.28 -14.38 -10.21
C MET A 157 -14.01 -12.90 -9.97
N ALA A 158 -12.76 -12.48 -9.76
CA ALA A 158 -12.38 -11.08 -9.65
C ALA A 158 -12.46 -10.35 -11.00
N LEU A 159 -11.94 -10.98 -12.06
CA LEU A 159 -11.99 -10.48 -13.43
C LEU A 159 -13.43 -10.34 -13.91
N ARG A 160 -14.25 -11.40 -13.78
CA ARG A 160 -15.66 -11.36 -14.18
C ARG A 160 -16.39 -10.22 -13.49
N THR A 161 -16.23 -10.11 -12.18
CA THR A 161 -16.92 -9.08 -11.41
C THR A 161 -16.46 -7.67 -11.77
N MET A 162 -15.15 -7.46 -12.01
CA MET A 162 -14.64 -6.17 -12.50
C MET A 162 -15.20 -5.83 -13.87
N GLY A 163 -15.18 -6.78 -14.81
CA GLY A 163 -15.67 -6.56 -16.16
C GLY A 163 -17.17 -6.25 -16.19
N GLN A 164 -17.96 -6.90 -15.34
CA GLN A 164 -19.37 -6.57 -15.18
C GLN A 164 -19.58 -5.18 -14.56
N HIS A 165 -18.81 -4.85 -13.52
CA HIS A 165 -18.91 -3.56 -12.84
C HIS A 165 -18.52 -2.38 -13.76
N LEU A 166 -17.53 -2.58 -14.62
CA LEU A 166 -17.00 -1.57 -15.54
C LEU A 166 -17.59 -1.67 -16.95
N ASN A 167 -18.63 -2.50 -17.14
CA ASN A 167 -19.31 -2.74 -18.41
C ASN A 167 -18.43 -3.27 -19.55
N TYR A 168 -17.31 -3.95 -19.27
CA TYR A 168 -16.53 -4.70 -20.28
C TYR A 168 -17.00 -6.15 -20.45
N LEU A 169 -17.91 -6.63 -19.60
CA LEU A 169 -18.47 -7.98 -19.66
C LEU A 169 -19.97 -7.97 -19.34
N GLU A 170 -20.79 -8.55 -20.22
CA GLU A 170 -22.22 -8.76 -19.96
C GLU A 170 -22.47 -10.14 -19.30
N ARG A 171 -21.85 -11.20 -19.82
CA ARG A 171 -22.13 -12.60 -19.43
C ARG A 171 -20.93 -13.31 -18.80
N GLY A 172 -20.33 -14.25 -19.52
CA GLY A 172 -19.26 -15.12 -19.06
C GLY A 172 -17.88 -14.64 -19.49
N LEU A 173 -16.91 -14.68 -18.58
CA LEU A 173 -15.52 -14.32 -18.86
C LEU A 173 -14.95 -15.15 -20.02
N TYR A 174 -15.21 -16.46 -20.04
CA TYR A 174 -14.69 -17.39 -21.05
C TYR A 174 -15.37 -17.30 -22.41
N GLU A 175 -16.51 -16.63 -22.51
CA GLU A 175 -17.19 -16.41 -23.80
C GLU A 175 -16.40 -15.43 -24.69
N GLN A 176 -15.49 -14.64 -24.11
CA GLN A 176 -14.64 -13.68 -24.82
C GLN A 176 -13.34 -14.28 -25.38
N GLY A 177 -13.03 -15.53 -25.03
CA GLY A 177 -11.79 -16.23 -25.44
C GLY A 177 -10.55 -15.85 -24.61
N GLU A 178 -9.51 -16.68 -24.69
CA GLU A 178 -8.30 -16.59 -23.87
C GLU A 178 -7.57 -15.25 -24.03
N THR A 179 -7.47 -14.73 -25.26
CA THR A 179 -6.80 -13.45 -25.55
C THR A 179 -7.44 -12.29 -24.77
N PHE A 180 -8.77 -12.27 -24.66
CA PHE A 180 -9.44 -11.23 -23.87
C PHE A 180 -9.11 -11.38 -22.39
N ILE A 181 -9.15 -12.60 -21.86
CA ILE A 181 -8.88 -12.89 -20.44
C ILE A 181 -7.47 -12.42 -20.07
N ASP A 182 -6.46 -12.78 -20.85
CA ASP A 182 -5.08 -12.37 -20.64
C ASP A 182 -4.93 -10.83 -20.65
N GLN A 183 -5.61 -10.16 -21.58
CA GLN A 183 -5.56 -8.70 -21.67
C GLN A 183 -6.31 -8.02 -20.53
N PHE A 184 -7.44 -8.60 -20.12
CA PHE A 184 -8.27 -8.08 -19.04
C PHE A 184 -7.62 -8.29 -17.68
N GLU A 185 -6.89 -9.40 -17.47
CA GLU A 185 -6.07 -9.61 -16.27
C GLU A 185 -4.95 -8.56 -16.16
N ARG A 186 -4.31 -8.21 -17.28
CA ARG A 186 -3.34 -7.10 -17.28
C ARG A 186 -3.98 -5.79 -16.84
N LYS A 187 -5.21 -5.52 -17.27
CA LYS A 187 -5.98 -4.34 -16.84
C LYS A 187 -6.42 -4.40 -15.39
N PHE A 188 -6.80 -5.59 -14.90
CA PHE A 188 -7.10 -5.81 -13.49
C PHE A 188 -5.93 -5.41 -12.60
N PHE A 189 -4.69 -5.76 -12.95
CA PHE A 189 -3.54 -5.33 -12.15
C PHE A 189 -3.12 -3.89 -12.40
N GLU A 190 -3.32 -3.35 -13.61
CA GLU A 190 -3.15 -1.92 -13.89
C GLU A 190 -4.07 -1.07 -13.02
N TYR A 191 -5.31 -1.52 -12.78
CA TYR A 191 -6.29 -0.89 -11.89
C TYR A 191 -5.71 -0.62 -10.50
N PHE A 192 -4.80 -1.46 -9.98
CA PHE A 192 -4.17 -1.29 -8.67
C PHE A 192 -2.72 -0.75 -8.74
N ASN A 193 -2.29 -0.28 -9.91
CA ASN A 193 -0.90 0.07 -10.22
C ASN A 193 0.13 -1.02 -9.88
N TYR A 194 -0.20 -2.28 -10.19
CA TYR A 194 0.72 -3.41 -10.06
C TYR A 194 1.24 -3.89 -11.43
N TYR A 195 2.32 -4.65 -11.38
CA TYR A 195 2.78 -5.41 -12.54
C TYR A 195 1.71 -6.43 -12.94
N HIS A 196 1.51 -6.63 -14.25
CA HIS A 196 0.41 -7.42 -14.78
C HIS A 196 0.42 -8.92 -14.42
N ASN A 197 1.52 -9.44 -13.91
CA ASN A 197 1.62 -10.82 -13.40
C ASN A 197 1.93 -10.79 -11.90
N ALA A 198 1.22 -9.94 -11.17
CA ALA A 198 1.42 -9.79 -9.74
C ALA A 198 0.87 -11.01 -8.99
N ALA A 199 1.72 -11.62 -8.16
CA ALA A 199 1.39 -12.76 -7.32
C ALA A 199 1.50 -12.44 -5.82
N GLY A 200 1.13 -13.41 -4.97
CA GLY A 200 1.31 -13.34 -3.52
C GLY A 200 0.58 -12.15 -2.89
N ARG A 201 1.29 -11.35 -2.09
CA ARG A 201 0.72 -10.21 -1.35
C ARG A 201 0.07 -9.15 -2.26
N ARG A 202 0.61 -8.92 -3.47
CA ARG A 202 0.03 -7.97 -4.43
C ARG A 202 -1.33 -8.45 -4.94
N SER A 203 -1.40 -9.69 -5.41
CA SER A 203 -2.67 -10.33 -5.82
C SER A 203 -3.68 -10.36 -4.68
N ALA A 204 -3.27 -10.80 -3.48
CA ALA A 204 -4.12 -10.79 -2.30
C ALA A 204 -4.65 -9.38 -1.98
N SER A 205 -3.80 -8.35 -2.06
CA SER A 205 -4.24 -6.98 -1.81
C SER A 205 -5.23 -6.45 -2.85
N SER A 206 -5.04 -6.76 -4.14
CA SER A 206 -5.99 -6.41 -5.21
C SER A 206 -7.34 -7.09 -5.01
N LEU A 207 -7.33 -8.38 -4.69
CA LEU A 207 -8.56 -9.15 -4.43
C LEU A 207 -9.31 -8.62 -3.20
N ALA A 208 -8.59 -8.33 -2.12
CA ALA A 208 -9.16 -7.76 -0.91
C ALA A 208 -9.79 -6.38 -1.17
N ALA A 209 -9.03 -5.46 -1.79
CA ALA A 209 -9.50 -4.12 -2.09
C ALA A 209 -10.75 -4.14 -2.98
N GLN A 210 -10.76 -4.97 -4.03
CA GLN A 210 -11.93 -5.11 -4.89
C GLN A 210 -13.16 -5.61 -4.14
N VAL A 211 -13.04 -6.69 -3.36
CA VAL A 211 -14.17 -7.23 -2.58
C VAL A 211 -14.71 -6.19 -1.61
N LEU A 212 -13.82 -5.48 -0.90
CA LEU A 212 -14.21 -4.51 0.12
C LEU A 212 -14.92 -3.31 -0.49
N ALA A 213 -14.41 -2.76 -1.60
CA ALA A 213 -15.05 -1.65 -2.30
C ALA A 213 -16.44 -2.04 -2.84
N MET A 214 -16.56 -3.21 -3.44
CA MET A 214 -17.85 -3.69 -3.98
C MET A 214 -18.91 -3.98 -2.93
N GLU A 215 -18.48 -4.22 -1.69
CA GLU A 215 -19.37 -4.47 -0.56
C GLU A 215 -19.51 -3.22 0.32
N SER A 216 -19.08 -2.06 -0.20
CA SER A 216 -19.14 -0.73 0.40
C SER A 216 -18.56 -0.71 1.81
N GLN A 217 -17.41 -1.36 1.99
CA GLN A 217 -16.68 -1.39 3.25
C GLN A 217 -15.55 -0.37 3.21
N GLU A 218 -15.53 0.52 4.19
CA GLU A 218 -14.40 1.43 4.39
C GLU A 218 -13.22 0.68 5.01
N ALA A 219 -12.10 0.62 4.28
CA ALA A 219 -10.92 -0.14 4.67
C ALA A 219 -9.66 0.35 3.93
N THR A 220 -8.49 0.10 4.52
CA THR A 220 -7.18 0.34 3.91
C THR A 220 -6.38 -0.95 3.91
N ILE A 221 -5.95 -1.38 2.72
CA ILE A 221 -5.07 -2.52 2.54
C ILE A 221 -3.66 -1.99 2.31
N PHE A 222 -2.75 -2.28 3.23
CA PHE A 222 -1.33 -1.98 3.12
C PHE A 222 -0.61 -3.20 2.57
N SER A 223 0.14 -3.01 1.48
CA SER A 223 0.83 -4.09 0.78
C SER A 223 2.26 -3.66 0.44
N SER A 224 3.23 -4.46 0.86
CA SER A 224 4.62 -4.31 0.45
C SER A 224 5.23 -5.67 0.15
N SER A 225 6.06 -5.74 -0.88
CA SER A 225 6.70 -6.98 -1.31
C SER A 225 8.17 -6.76 -1.65
N GLN A 226 8.96 -7.82 -1.50
CA GLN A 226 10.39 -7.81 -1.80
C GLN A 226 10.68 -7.48 -3.27
N GLN A 227 9.78 -7.82 -4.19
CA GLN A 227 9.93 -7.54 -5.61
C GLN A 227 9.56 -6.11 -6.00
N ASP A 228 8.58 -5.50 -5.34
CA ASP A 228 8.09 -4.17 -5.71
C ASP A 228 8.84 -3.05 -4.97
N ARG A 229 9.23 -3.30 -3.73
CA ARG A 229 9.94 -2.35 -2.84
C ARG A 229 9.21 -1.03 -2.60
N ARG A 230 7.91 -1.05 -2.83
CA ARG A 230 6.96 0.01 -2.53
C ARG A 230 6.08 -0.43 -1.38
N LEU A 231 5.58 0.53 -0.63
CA LEU A 231 4.43 0.34 0.23
C LEU A 231 3.20 0.90 -0.50
N THR A 232 2.29 0.04 -0.93
CA THR A 232 1.04 0.39 -1.61
C THR A 232 -0.12 0.36 -0.63
N LEU A 233 -0.93 1.40 -0.65
CA LEU A 233 -2.18 1.52 0.09
C LEU A 233 -3.32 1.51 -0.92
N LEU A 234 -4.24 0.58 -0.75
CA LEU A 234 -5.50 0.52 -1.49
C LEU A 234 -6.61 0.82 -0.49
N SER A 235 -7.23 2.00 -0.59
CA SER A 235 -8.29 2.43 0.33
C SER A 235 -9.65 2.38 -0.36
N SER A 236 -10.60 1.63 0.20
CA SER A 236 -12.00 1.62 -0.21
C SER A 236 -12.84 2.47 0.74
N PHE A 237 -13.99 2.95 0.24
CA PHE A 237 -14.90 3.83 0.97
C PHE A 237 -16.30 3.22 1.06
N ASN A 238 -17.12 3.70 1.98
CA ASN A 238 -18.49 3.19 2.18
C ASN A 238 -19.52 3.84 1.26
N ASP A 239 -19.19 4.97 0.64
CA ASP A 239 -20.06 5.79 -0.21
C ASP A 239 -19.77 5.62 -1.71
N SER A 240 -18.73 4.86 -2.06
CA SER A 240 -18.32 4.61 -3.43
C SER A 240 -17.67 3.24 -3.59
N ASN A 241 -17.81 2.66 -4.77
CA ASN A 241 -17.11 1.42 -5.14
C ASN A 241 -15.71 1.70 -5.72
N ASP A 242 -15.23 2.93 -5.60
CA ASP A 242 -13.91 3.35 -6.07
C ASP A 242 -12.83 3.02 -5.03
N ILE A 243 -11.58 2.97 -5.48
CA ILE A 243 -10.41 2.65 -4.67
C ILE A 243 -9.36 3.75 -4.86
N SER A 244 -8.94 4.37 -3.76
CA SER A 244 -7.81 5.29 -3.75
C SER A 244 -6.50 4.51 -3.70
N ILE A 245 -5.55 4.87 -4.57
CA ILE A 245 -4.25 4.21 -4.69
C ILE A 245 -3.16 5.19 -4.28
N GLU A 246 -2.47 4.86 -3.19
CA GLU A 246 -1.31 5.61 -2.71
C GLU A 246 -0.11 4.68 -2.65
N GLN A 247 1.06 5.15 -3.06
CA GLN A 247 2.30 4.37 -2.94
C GLN A 247 3.40 5.22 -2.32
N TYR A 248 4.21 4.58 -1.49
CA TYR A 248 5.37 5.16 -0.84
C TYR A 248 6.62 4.41 -1.29
N VAL A 249 7.64 5.16 -1.71
CA VAL A 249 8.89 4.62 -2.22
C VAL A 249 10.07 5.38 -1.65
N LEU A 250 11.23 4.72 -1.59
CA LEU A 250 12.48 5.43 -1.36
C LEU A 250 12.99 6.02 -2.68
N LEU A 251 13.39 7.28 -2.64
CA LEU A 251 13.99 7.99 -3.75
C LEU A 251 15.38 8.50 -3.34
N SER A 252 16.41 8.13 -4.11
CA SER A 252 17.71 8.78 -4.02
C SER A 252 17.68 10.07 -4.83
N LEU A 253 18.15 11.16 -4.21
CA LEU A 253 18.35 12.45 -4.85
C LEU A 253 19.77 12.53 -5.39
N ASP A 254 19.95 13.15 -6.55
CA ASP A 254 21.27 13.58 -6.99
C ASP A 254 21.70 14.89 -6.29
N SER A 255 22.94 15.32 -6.54
CA SER A 255 23.53 16.50 -5.91
C SER A 255 22.78 17.79 -6.25
N ASP A 256 22.29 17.93 -7.48
CA ASP A 256 21.63 19.14 -7.96
C ASP A 256 20.21 19.21 -7.40
N GLU A 257 19.50 18.07 -7.40
CA GLU A 257 18.18 17.94 -6.79
C GLU A 257 18.21 18.20 -5.29
N TYR A 258 19.19 17.63 -4.59
CA TYR A 258 19.37 17.86 -3.17
C TYR A 258 19.63 19.35 -2.89
N LYS A 259 20.52 19.98 -3.66
CA LYS A 259 20.81 21.41 -3.54
C LYS A 259 19.54 22.24 -3.75
N ARG A 260 18.80 21.98 -4.83
CA ARG A 260 17.56 22.69 -5.17
C ARG A 260 16.51 22.57 -4.07
N LEU A 261 16.27 21.36 -3.57
CA LEU A 261 15.30 21.11 -2.49
C LEU A 261 15.71 21.80 -1.20
N ARG A 262 17.00 21.75 -0.84
CA ARG A 262 17.52 22.42 0.35
C ARG A 262 17.40 23.94 0.25
N ASP A 263 17.74 24.52 -0.90
CA ASP A 263 17.71 25.96 -1.10
C ASP A 263 16.26 26.47 -1.09
N TRP A 264 15.34 25.79 -1.79
CA TRP A 264 13.90 26.07 -1.72
C TRP A 264 13.34 25.92 -0.30
N SER A 265 13.72 24.87 0.42
CA SER A 265 13.25 24.64 1.79
C SER A 265 13.72 25.74 2.75
N LYS A 266 14.93 26.27 2.56
CA LYS A 266 15.46 27.39 3.34
C LYS A 266 14.67 28.68 3.11
N GLU A 267 14.23 28.93 1.87
CA GLU A 267 13.39 30.08 1.53
C GLU A 267 12.02 30.03 2.19
N HIS A 268 11.56 28.83 2.59
CA HIS A 268 10.25 28.61 3.19
C HIS A 268 10.31 28.15 4.65
N ASP A 269 11.45 28.35 5.33
CA ASP A 269 11.67 28.00 6.74
C ASP A 269 11.43 26.52 7.09
N ILE A 270 11.77 25.62 6.17
CA ILE A 270 11.66 24.17 6.34
C ILE A 270 13.05 23.58 6.62
N ASP A 271 13.16 22.82 7.71
CA ASP A 271 14.34 21.99 7.97
C ASP A 271 14.32 20.70 7.13
N PHE A 272 14.61 20.84 5.84
CA PHE A 272 14.63 19.71 4.91
C PHE A 272 15.54 18.57 5.38
N ARG A 273 16.69 18.94 5.95
CA ARG A 273 17.73 18.00 6.33
C ARG A 273 17.26 17.09 7.46
N ASN A 274 16.67 17.65 8.51
CA ASN A 274 16.25 16.87 9.68
C ASN A 274 14.84 16.30 9.54
N HIS A 275 13.97 16.94 8.74
CA HIS A 275 12.58 16.52 8.63
C HIS A 275 12.28 15.58 7.47
N TYR A 276 13.08 15.52 6.40
CA TYR A 276 12.71 14.76 5.18
C TYR A 276 13.76 13.73 4.74
N LEU A 277 15.02 13.87 5.15
CA LEU A 277 16.07 12.93 4.76
C LEU A 277 16.12 11.69 5.66
N ILE A 278 16.27 10.54 5.02
CA ILE A 278 16.70 9.30 5.66
C ILE A 278 18.23 9.36 5.80
N HIS A 279 18.71 9.33 7.05
CA HIS A 279 20.13 9.49 7.40
C HIS A 279 20.73 10.81 6.86
N PRO A 280 20.49 11.95 7.53
CA PRO A 280 20.91 13.29 7.05
C PRO A 280 22.41 13.53 6.90
N GLN A 281 23.24 12.55 7.29
CA GLN A 281 24.70 12.55 7.16
C GLN A 281 25.19 11.60 6.04
N SER A 282 24.28 10.95 5.32
CA SER A 282 24.59 10.06 4.20
C SER A 282 25.13 10.84 3.00
N THR A 283 26.08 10.25 2.28
CA THR A 283 26.56 10.75 0.97
C THR A 283 25.54 10.56 -0.15
N HIS A 284 24.50 9.76 0.09
CA HIS A 284 23.38 9.54 -0.82
C HIS A 284 22.09 10.03 -0.14
N PRO A 285 21.70 11.30 -0.35
CA PRO A 285 20.48 11.85 0.22
C PRO A 285 19.28 11.04 -0.27
N THR A 286 18.54 10.46 0.66
CA THR A 286 17.42 9.58 0.37
C THR A 286 16.19 10.12 1.08
N VAL A 287 15.05 10.12 0.40
CA VAL A 287 13.77 10.58 0.95
C VAL A 287 12.69 9.51 0.78
N VAL A 288 11.58 9.66 1.52
CA VAL A 288 10.34 8.93 1.23
C VAL A 288 9.48 9.79 0.31
N MET A 289 9.11 9.23 -0.83
CA MET A 289 8.22 9.86 -1.79
C MET A 289 6.86 9.16 -1.77
N LYS A 290 5.79 9.94 -1.68
CA LYS A 290 4.40 9.55 -1.89
C LYS A 290 4.01 9.84 -3.34
N VAL A 291 3.30 8.90 -3.93
CA VAL A 291 2.58 9.08 -5.20
C VAL A 291 1.13 8.66 -5.04
N LYS A 292 0.21 9.41 -5.66
CA LYS A 292 -1.23 9.09 -5.66
C LYS A 292 -1.74 8.94 -7.06
N TYR A 293 -2.56 7.91 -7.28
CA TYR A 293 -3.22 7.65 -8.55
C TYR A 293 -4.74 7.77 -8.40
N LYS A 294 -5.40 8.10 -9.50
CA LYS A 294 -6.86 8.02 -9.66
C LYS A 294 -7.21 7.19 -10.88
N HIS A 295 -8.33 6.50 -10.82
CA HIS A 295 -8.91 5.85 -11.98
C HIS A 295 -9.27 6.89 -13.05
N THR A 296 -9.11 6.48 -14.31
CA THR A 296 -9.63 7.21 -15.48
C THR A 296 -11.07 6.79 -15.75
N GLU A 297 -11.77 7.47 -16.66
CA GLU A 297 -13.15 7.11 -17.05
C GLU A 297 -13.25 5.65 -17.55
N ALA A 298 -12.21 5.16 -18.22
CA ALA A 298 -12.10 3.77 -18.68
C ALA A 298 -12.13 2.76 -17.52
N ALA A 299 -11.73 3.15 -16.32
CA ALA A 299 -11.73 2.32 -15.12
C ALA A 299 -12.85 2.67 -14.13
N MET A 300 -13.85 3.46 -14.56
CA MET A 300 -15.02 3.80 -13.77
C MET A 300 -16.29 3.20 -14.39
N PRO A 301 -17.32 2.85 -13.58
CA PRO A 301 -18.61 2.41 -14.09
C PRO A 301 -19.27 3.49 -14.96
N ILE A 302 -20.15 3.08 -15.87
CA ILE A 302 -21.03 3.97 -16.65
C ILE A 302 -22.48 3.60 -16.45
N ASP A 303 -23.36 4.60 -16.53
CA ASP A 303 -24.81 4.42 -16.42
C ASP A 303 -25.46 3.84 -17.70
N SER A 304 -24.67 3.52 -18.73
CA SER A 304 -25.16 2.93 -19.99
C SER A 304 -25.19 1.41 -19.91
N ASN A 305 -26.13 0.78 -20.61
CA ASN A 305 -26.17 -0.68 -20.78
C ASN A 305 -25.24 -1.18 -21.91
N GLU A 306 -24.53 -0.28 -22.58
CA GLU A 306 -23.59 -0.65 -23.65
C GLU A 306 -22.33 -1.31 -23.08
N VAL A 307 -21.93 -2.43 -23.68
CA VAL A 307 -20.70 -3.13 -23.36
C VAL A 307 -19.53 -2.39 -24.02
N ARG A 308 -18.53 -2.01 -23.23
CA ARG A 308 -17.30 -1.37 -23.68
C ARG A 308 -16.39 -2.36 -24.41
N GLU A 309 -15.73 -1.87 -25.45
CA GLU A 309 -14.62 -2.59 -26.07
C GLU A 309 -13.32 -2.37 -25.28
N LEU A 310 -12.59 -3.44 -25.01
CA LEU A 310 -11.34 -3.37 -24.25
C LEU A 310 -10.19 -2.79 -25.09
N ASN A 311 -9.79 -1.56 -24.79
CA ASN A 311 -8.57 -0.97 -25.36
C ASN A 311 -7.36 -1.18 -24.44
N ILE A 312 -6.46 -2.09 -24.79
CA ILE A 312 -5.28 -2.37 -23.96
C ILE A 312 -4.32 -1.17 -23.82
N ARG A 313 -4.31 -0.23 -24.76
CA ARG A 313 -3.41 0.93 -24.74
C ARG A 313 -3.92 2.07 -23.85
N GLU A 314 -5.22 2.12 -23.61
CA GLU A 314 -5.85 3.13 -22.77
C GLU A 314 -5.46 2.94 -21.32
N ARG A 315 -5.02 4.01 -20.64
CA ARG A 315 -4.60 3.90 -19.24
C ARG A 315 -5.80 3.89 -18.31
N TRP A 316 -5.82 2.96 -17.36
CA TRP A 316 -6.88 2.82 -16.36
C TRP A 316 -6.64 3.67 -15.11
N ILE A 317 -5.41 4.13 -14.94
CA ILE A 317 -5.03 5.03 -13.85
C ILE A 317 -4.22 6.21 -14.39
N ARG A 318 -4.26 7.32 -13.65
CA ARG A 318 -3.43 8.50 -13.87
C ARG A 318 -2.80 8.97 -12.58
N LEU A 319 -1.57 9.46 -12.66
CA LEU A 319 -0.85 10.07 -11.54
C LEU A 319 -1.43 11.46 -11.26
N VAL A 320 -1.74 11.77 -9.99
CA VAL A 320 -2.34 13.05 -9.59
C VAL A 320 -1.54 13.77 -8.49
N GLU A 321 -0.69 13.04 -7.78
CA GLU A 321 0.14 13.60 -6.72
C GLU A 321 1.50 12.94 -6.70
N GLU A 322 2.51 13.78 -6.50
CA GLU A 322 3.89 13.41 -6.30
C GLU A 322 4.43 14.34 -5.21
N ALA A 323 4.82 13.79 -4.06
CA ALA A 323 5.31 14.60 -2.96
C ALA A 323 6.34 13.86 -2.11
N ILE A 324 7.30 14.61 -1.54
CA ILE A 324 8.19 14.13 -0.50
C ILE A 324 7.47 14.29 0.83
N VAL A 325 7.43 13.21 1.62
CA VAL A 325 6.75 13.20 2.90
C VAL A 325 7.73 13.47 4.05
N PRO A 326 7.30 14.20 5.09
CA PRO A 326 8.10 14.38 6.28
C PRO A 326 8.24 13.05 7.05
N LEU A 327 9.35 12.93 7.76
CA LEU A 327 9.72 11.79 8.60
C LEU A 327 9.83 12.17 10.08
N HIS A 328 9.71 13.46 10.39
CA HIS A 328 9.78 13.99 11.75
C HIS A 328 8.39 14.44 12.21
N PRO A 329 7.97 14.15 13.46
CA PRO A 329 6.63 14.51 13.97
C PRO A 329 6.31 16.02 13.87
N ASP A 330 7.32 16.87 14.00
CA ASP A 330 7.15 18.33 13.95
C ASP A 330 6.92 18.88 12.54
N ALA A 331 7.07 18.05 11.50
CA ALA A 331 6.82 18.43 10.11
C ALA A 331 5.60 17.67 9.58
N THR A 332 4.58 18.41 9.19
CA THR A 332 3.32 17.84 8.65
C THR A 332 3.16 18.09 7.16
N SER A 333 3.80 19.11 6.62
CA SER A 333 3.66 19.52 5.22
C SER A 333 4.41 18.60 4.26
N CYS A 334 3.76 18.20 3.17
CA CYS A 334 4.42 17.50 2.08
C CYS A 334 5.04 18.51 1.09
N ILE A 335 6.16 18.14 0.47
CA ILE A 335 6.80 18.94 -0.57
C ILE A 335 6.45 18.34 -1.93
N GLY A 336 5.63 19.04 -2.73
CA GLY A 336 5.31 18.67 -4.10
C GLY A 336 6.57 18.51 -4.94
N TYR A 337 6.77 17.33 -5.52
CA TYR A 337 8.01 16.95 -6.18
C TYR A 337 7.76 16.07 -7.41
N PRO A 338 7.42 16.67 -8.56
CA PRO A 338 7.11 15.94 -9.79
C PRO A 338 8.39 15.32 -10.37
N VAL A 339 8.43 13.99 -10.47
CA VAL A 339 9.61 13.26 -10.96
C VAL A 339 9.29 12.12 -11.92
N ALA A 340 8.06 11.59 -11.90
CA ALA A 340 7.67 10.48 -12.77
C ALA A 340 7.83 10.86 -14.24
N TYR A 341 7.45 12.09 -14.61
CA TYR A 341 7.45 12.56 -16.00
C TYR A 341 8.67 13.39 -16.42
N LYS A 342 9.62 13.69 -15.50
CA LYS A 342 10.87 14.36 -15.88
C LYS A 342 11.55 13.61 -17.03
N LYS A 343 11.71 14.27 -18.18
CA LYS A 343 12.50 13.78 -19.32
C LYS A 343 13.79 14.57 -19.37
N ASP A 344 14.92 13.90 -19.13
CA ASP A 344 16.27 14.49 -19.27
C ASP A 344 16.51 15.80 -18.48
N PRO A 345 17.77 16.21 -18.24
CA PRO A 345 18.08 17.37 -17.41
C PRO A 345 17.83 18.73 -18.08
N TYR A 346 17.17 18.80 -19.24
CA TYR A 346 17.03 20.01 -20.06
C TYR A 346 15.59 20.43 -20.39
N GLU A 347 14.56 19.69 -19.98
CA GLU A 347 13.17 20.17 -20.08
C GLU A 347 12.82 21.07 -18.87
N THR A 348 12.12 22.18 -19.14
CA THR A 348 11.71 23.19 -18.16
C THR A 348 11.07 22.57 -16.92
N GLU A 349 11.71 22.77 -15.77
CA GLU A 349 11.32 22.16 -14.50
C GLU A 349 9.98 22.71 -13.97
N GLU A 350 9.07 21.82 -13.58
CA GLU A 350 7.88 22.20 -12.83
C GLU A 350 8.26 22.76 -11.44
N PRO A 351 7.57 23.82 -10.96
CA PRO A 351 7.87 24.45 -9.68
C PRO A 351 7.55 23.53 -8.50
N LEU A 352 8.40 23.60 -7.46
CA LEU A 352 8.10 22.99 -6.16
C LEU A 352 6.93 23.73 -5.50
N THR A 353 6.04 22.98 -4.86
CA THR A 353 4.85 23.52 -4.20
C THR A 353 4.63 22.85 -2.85
N PHE A 354 3.96 23.52 -1.92
CA PHE A 354 3.40 22.86 -0.75
C PHE A 354 2.17 22.04 -1.13
N ARG A 355 2.01 20.87 -0.50
CA ARG A 355 0.79 20.06 -0.62
C ARG A 355 0.26 19.65 0.74
#